data_AF-K2CJ02-F1
#
_entry.id   AF-K2CJ02-F1
#
_cell.length_a   1.000
_cell.length_b   1.000
_cell.length_c   1.000
_cell.angle_alpha   90.00
_cell.angle_beta   90.00
_cell.angle_gamma   90.00
#
_symmetry.space_group_name_H-M   'P 1'
#
loop_
_entity.id
_entity.type
_entity.pdbx_description
1 polymer ?
#
loop_
_entity_poly.entity_id
_entity_poly.type
_entity_poly.pdbx_seq_one_letter_code
_entity_poly.pdbx_strand_id
1 'polypeptide(L)'
;MADESKTLTLKTPIPSQVVNEGAKFGPLHLTEFIQTAESGGRAYFRAELQDGRALPQGLICTSEGIIDGIAGVNTQGTYKIIVTVVNDDADELQTEFDFTIKSRIAVEDSQIFKKLKAEVWEALGKNLPLPEMKDMLDRPITAVEIYYLLQRFATFTIWDVYNLDSPTERQLLTLSGASPHYHVYDRGCCLIGSPKDLFSHERTLEDALQTARAIAREVYQRGWVVELAGFDKMVRAAWVEIQHLGEKHSKPLEILHYTPSSEDVKIYTVESASKKLTPGI
;
A
#
# COMPACT_ATOMS: atom_id res chain seq x y z
N MET A 1 3.12 -8.24 61.83
CA MET A 1 3.69 -7.81 60.54
C MET A 1 2.50 -7.55 59.64
N ALA A 2 2.23 -6.27 59.38
CA ALA A 2 1.09 -5.86 58.56
C ALA A 2 1.38 -6.28 57.12
N ASP A 3 0.39 -6.92 56.50
CA ASP A 3 0.37 -7.24 55.08
C ASP A 3 0.43 -5.90 54.33
N GLU A 4 1.57 -5.59 53.70
CA GLU A 4 1.68 -4.43 52.81
C GLU A 4 0.68 -4.64 51.68
N SER A 5 -0.43 -3.89 51.75
CA SER A 5 -1.49 -3.94 50.75
C SER A 5 -0.89 -3.60 49.38
N LYS A 6 -0.64 -4.62 48.55
CA LYS A 6 -0.20 -4.41 47.17
C LYS A 6 -1.12 -3.42 46.48
N THR A 7 -0.50 -2.37 45.96
CA THR A 7 -1.15 -1.27 45.27
C THR A 7 -1.26 -1.52 43.76
N LEU A 8 -0.53 -2.51 43.23
CA LEU A 8 -0.62 -2.98 41.86
C LEU A 8 -1.20 -4.40 41.80
N THR A 9 -2.23 -4.61 41.00
CA THR A 9 -2.82 -5.94 40.80
C THR A 9 -3.10 -6.21 39.31
N LEU A 10 -2.88 -7.46 38.90
CA LEU A 10 -3.26 -7.92 37.56
C LEU A 10 -4.74 -8.32 37.57
N LYS A 11 -5.58 -7.59 36.83
CA LYS A 11 -7.02 -7.90 36.70
C LYS A 11 -7.21 -9.16 35.86
N THR A 12 -6.55 -9.18 34.72
CA THR A 12 -6.62 -10.26 33.73
C THR A 12 -5.28 -10.39 33.01
N PRO A 13 -4.89 -11.60 32.58
CA PRO A 13 -3.72 -11.76 31.73
C PRO A 13 -3.88 -10.98 30.43
N ILE A 14 -2.78 -10.38 29.95
CA ILE A 14 -2.76 -9.70 28.65
C ILE A 14 -2.85 -10.79 27.56
N PRO A 15 -3.82 -10.71 26.63
CA PRO A 15 -3.98 -11.71 25.59
C PRO A 15 -2.82 -11.63 24.58
N SER A 16 -2.50 -12.77 23.97
CA SER A 16 -1.52 -12.84 22.89
C SER A 16 -1.88 -11.90 21.75
N GLN A 17 -0.86 -11.29 21.15
CA GLN A 17 -1.02 -10.30 20.09
C GLN A 17 -0.37 -10.79 18.80
N VAL A 18 -0.96 -10.43 17.66
CA VAL A 18 -0.43 -10.78 16.34
C VAL A 18 -0.49 -9.57 15.44
N VAL A 19 0.64 -9.24 14.79
CA VAL A 19 0.72 -8.19 13.78
C VAL A 19 1.51 -8.69 12.57
N ASN A 20 1.26 -8.11 11.40
CA ASN A 20 2.11 -8.32 10.24
C ASN A 20 3.24 -7.28 10.24
N GLU A 21 4.42 -7.70 9.81
CA GLU A 21 5.54 -6.82 9.49
C GLU A 21 5.10 -5.66 8.58
N GLY A 22 5.50 -4.43 8.92
CA GLY A 22 5.13 -3.20 8.23
C GLY A 22 3.70 -2.71 8.50
N ALA A 23 2.89 -3.44 9.27
CA ALA A 23 1.57 -2.98 9.70
C ALA A 23 1.65 -2.21 11.02
N LYS A 24 0.70 -1.30 11.22
CA LYS A 24 0.52 -0.60 12.50
C LYS A 24 -0.01 -1.58 13.56
N PHE A 25 0.61 -1.57 14.74
CA PHE A 25 0.15 -2.26 15.95
C PHE A 25 -0.28 -1.23 16.99
N GLY A 26 -1.42 -1.46 17.66
CA GLY A 26 -1.90 -0.63 18.76
C GLY A 26 -2.91 0.46 18.38
N PRO A 27 -3.33 1.29 19.36
CA PRO A 27 -2.81 1.32 20.73
C PRO A 27 -3.30 0.12 21.57
N LEU A 28 -2.37 -0.52 22.30
CA LEU A 28 -2.68 -1.48 23.37
C LEU A 28 -2.53 -0.80 24.73
N HIS A 29 -3.62 -0.68 25.47
CA HIS A 29 -3.66 -0.02 26.78
C HIS A 29 -3.44 -1.01 27.93
N LEU A 30 -2.25 -1.01 28.52
CA LEU A 30 -1.87 -1.92 29.63
C LEU A 30 -2.69 -1.69 30.90
N THR A 31 -3.25 -0.49 31.08
CA THR A 31 -4.14 -0.12 32.18
C THR A 31 -5.50 -0.85 32.15
N GLU A 32 -5.85 -1.48 31.04
CA GLU A 32 -7.04 -2.35 30.96
C GLU A 32 -6.82 -3.66 31.73
N PHE A 33 -5.57 -4.13 31.79
CA PHE A 33 -5.19 -5.41 32.38
C PHE A 33 -4.61 -5.27 33.79
N ILE A 34 -4.05 -4.11 34.10
CA ILE A 34 -3.38 -3.82 35.38
C ILE A 34 -4.16 -2.74 36.12
N GLN A 35 -4.47 -2.98 37.39
CA GLN A 35 -5.08 -2.02 38.29
C GLN A 35 -4.05 -1.40 39.22
N THR A 36 -4.11 -0.08 39.34
CA THR A 36 -3.44 0.67 40.42
C THR A 36 -4.49 1.09 41.44
N ALA A 37 -4.24 0.82 42.72
CA ALA A 37 -5.08 1.30 43.81
C ALA A 37 -5.04 2.83 43.87
N GLU A 38 -6.14 3.47 44.28
CA GLU A 38 -6.22 4.94 44.37
C GLU A 38 -5.18 5.53 45.34
N SER A 39 -4.75 4.74 46.34
CA SER A 39 -3.67 5.11 47.26
C SER A 39 -2.26 4.99 46.69
N GLY A 40 -2.10 4.29 45.55
CA GLY A 40 -0.82 3.85 45.00
C GLY A 40 -0.08 4.85 44.11
N GLY A 41 -0.56 6.09 44.00
CA GLY A 41 0.07 7.11 43.16
C GLY A 41 0.07 6.79 41.65
N ARG A 42 0.95 7.46 40.90
CA ARG A 42 1.07 7.29 39.45
C ARG A 42 1.84 6.01 39.13
N ALA A 43 1.37 5.27 38.12
CA ALA A 43 2.04 4.09 37.60
C ALA A 43 2.89 4.44 36.36
N TYR A 44 4.06 3.80 36.27
CA TYR A 44 5.02 3.92 35.18
C TYR A 44 5.25 2.56 34.55
N PHE A 45 5.05 2.47 33.24
CA PHE A 45 5.15 1.23 32.49
C PHE A 45 6.44 1.17 31.66
N ARG A 46 7.00 -0.04 31.56
CA ARG A 46 8.02 -0.41 30.58
C ARG A 46 7.70 -1.78 30.00
N ALA A 47 8.12 -2.00 28.76
CA ALA A 47 8.01 -3.31 28.12
C ALA A 47 9.31 -3.65 27.39
N GLU A 48 9.75 -4.89 27.57
CA GLU A 48 10.97 -5.43 26.99
C GLU A 48 10.76 -6.90 26.59
N LEU A 49 11.69 -7.44 25.82
CA LEU A 49 11.74 -8.86 25.52
C LEU A 49 12.23 -9.64 26.75
N GLN A 50 11.85 -10.91 26.86
CA GLN A 50 12.28 -11.80 27.95
C GLN A 50 13.82 -11.86 28.14
N ASP A 51 14.59 -11.61 27.10
CA ASP A 51 16.07 -11.56 27.16
C ASP A 51 16.64 -10.18 27.54
N GLY A 52 15.79 -9.24 27.96
CA GLY A 52 16.15 -7.89 28.38
C GLY A 52 16.41 -6.92 27.23
N ARG A 53 16.17 -7.32 25.96
CA ARG A 53 16.27 -6.41 24.82
C ARG A 53 15.02 -5.54 24.69
N ALA A 54 15.19 -4.38 24.05
CA ALA A 54 14.05 -3.53 23.69
C ALA A 54 13.04 -4.26 22.79
N LEU A 55 11.81 -3.72 22.74
CA LEU A 55 10.77 -4.21 21.84
C LEU A 55 11.26 -4.30 20.38
N PRO A 56 10.64 -5.18 19.56
CA PRO A 56 10.96 -5.26 18.14
C PRO A 56 10.93 -3.88 17.48
N GLN A 57 11.86 -3.66 16.55
CA GLN A 57 12.06 -2.36 15.91
C GLN A 57 10.73 -1.76 15.43
N GLY A 58 10.51 -0.48 15.75
CA GLY A 58 9.32 0.27 15.33
C GLY A 58 8.12 0.15 16.26
N LEU A 59 8.20 -0.66 17.32
CA LEU A 59 7.27 -0.66 18.44
C LEU A 59 7.85 0.13 19.62
N ILE A 60 6.98 0.82 20.35
CA ILE A 60 7.32 1.56 21.56
C ILE A 60 6.34 1.24 22.68
N CYS A 61 6.80 1.31 23.93
CA CYS A 61 5.95 1.34 25.11
C CYS A 61 6.14 2.69 25.79
N THR A 62 5.04 3.42 25.95
CA THR A 62 5.03 4.70 26.68
C THR A 62 4.98 4.46 28.19
N SER A 63 5.49 5.41 28.98
CA SER A 63 5.42 5.33 30.44
C SER A 63 3.99 5.34 30.98
N GLU A 64 3.01 5.75 30.18
CA GLU A 64 1.58 5.74 30.49
C GLU A 64 0.91 4.38 30.22
N GLY A 65 1.68 3.40 29.74
CA GLY A 65 1.20 2.04 29.53
C GLY A 65 0.54 1.81 28.17
N ILE A 66 0.92 2.58 27.15
CA ILE A 66 0.46 2.36 25.77
C ILE A 66 1.58 1.73 24.95
N ILE A 67 1.32 0.56 24.35
CA ILE A 67 2.16 -0.02 23.30
C ILE A 67 1.55 0.31 21.93
N ASP A 68 2.32 0.99 21.08
CA ASP A 68 1.93 1.39 19.71
C ASP A 68 3.17 1.35 18.79
N GLY A 69 2.96 1.36 17.49
CA GLY A 69 4.02 1.50 16.50
C GLY A 69 3.75 0.77 15.19
N ILE A 70 4.79 0.68 14.36
CA ILE A 70 4.77 -0.09 13.11
C ILE A 70 5.84 -1.16 13.22
N ALA A 71 5.45 -2.43 13.14
CA ALA A 71 6.41 -3.53 13.20
C ALA A 71 7.45 -3.38 12.07
N GLY A 72 8.72 -3.25 12.42
CA GLY A 72 9.81 -2.98 11.49
C GLY A 72 10.08 -4.14 10.54
N VAL A 73 10.72 -3.84 9.41
CA VAL A 73 11.08 -4.88 8.43
C VAL A 73 12.13 -5.82 9.03
N ASN A 74 12.06 -7.12 8.72
CA ASN A 74 12.89 -8.21 9.25
C ASN A 74 12.77 -8.46 10.76
N THR A 75 11.61 -8.15 11.36
CA THR A 75 11.32 -8.42 12.78
C THR A 75 10.37 -9.60 12.97
N GLN A 76 10.26 -10.50 11.99
CA GLN A 76 9.38 -11.67 12.10
C GLN A 76 9.81 -12.62 13.21
N GLY A 77 8.84 -13.17 13.92
CA GLY A 77 9.08 -14.12 15.00
C GLY A 77 8.00 -14.09 16.07
N THR A 78 8.13 -15.01 17.02
CA THR A 78 7.34 -15.02 18.25
C THR A 78 8.23 -14.51 19.38
N TYR A 79 7.74 -13.49 20.06
CA TYR A 79 8.39 -12.81 21.17
C TYR A 79 7.59 -13.02 22.44
N LYS A 80 8.28 -13.19 23.57
CA LYS A 80 7.67 -13.06 24.88
C LYS A 80 7.99 -11.67 25.41
N ILE A 81 6.97 -10.83 25.54
CA ILE A 81 7.10 -9.46 26.05
C ILE A 81 6.85 -9.48 27.55
N ILE A 82 7.80 -8.96 28.30
CA ILE A 82 7.68 -8.71 29.74
C ILE A 82 7.28 -7.26 29.93
N VAL A 83 6.17 -7.06 30.62
CA VAL A 83 5.68 -5.75 31.04
C VAL A 83 6.01 -5.59 32.52
N THR A 84 6.77 -4.55 32.86
CA THR A 84 6.94 -4.12 34.25
C THR A 84 6.18 -2.83 34.47
N VAL A 85 5.45 -2.78 35.58
CA VAL A 85 4.86 -1.55 36.11
C VAL A 85 5.43 -1.27 37.49
N VAL A 86 5.79 -0.01 37.73
CA VAL A 86 6.23 0.49 39.04
C VAL A 86 5.40 1.72 39.36
N ASN A 87 4.99 1.89 40.61
CA ASN A 87 4.29 3.09 41.05
C ASN A 87 5.11 3.93 42.04
N ASP A 88 4.54 5.06 42.47
CA ASP A 88 5.20 5.99 43.39
C ASP A 88 5.52 5.37 44.76
N ASP A 89 4.78 4.34 45.16
CA ASP A 89 5.01 3.59 46.41
C ASP A 89 6.12 2.53 46.28
N ALA A 90 6.79 2.48 45.11
CA ALA A 90 7.81 1.49 44.76
C ALA A 90 7.30 0.03 44.76
N ASP A 91 5.98 -0.17 44.66
CA ASP A 91 5.39 -1.47 44.35
C ASP A 91 5.68 -1.81 42.88
N GLU A 92 6.06 -3.06 42.62
CA GLU A 92 6.42 -3.55 41.29
C GLU A 92 5.57 -4.77 40.93
N LEU A 93 4.97 -4.74 39.75
CA LEU A 93 4.26 -5.88 39.17
C LEU A 93 4.85 -6.18 37.78
N GLN A 94 5.13 -7.46 37.55
CA GLN A 94 5.55 -7.98 36.25
C GLN A 94 4.49 -8.94 35.69
N THR A 95 4.22 -8.81 34.40
CA THR A 95 3.37 -9.72 33.64
C THR A 95 3.95 -9.93 32.24
N GLU A 96 3.46 -10.95 31.53
CA GLU A 96 3.98 -11.30 30.22
C GLU A 96 2.86 -11.66 29.24
N PHE A 97 3.14 -11.49 27.96
CA PHE A 97 2.29 -11.99 26.88
C PHE A 97 3.12 -12.35 25.65
N ASP A 98 2.56 -13.23 24.84
CA ASP A 98 3.17 -13.63 23.58
C ASP A 98 2.79 -12.64 22.47
N PHE A 99 3.78 -12.18 21.72
CA PHE A 99 3.64 -11.25 20.61
C PHE A 99 4.23 -11.87 19.34
N THR A 100 3.40 -12.14 18.35
CA THR A 100 3.84 -12.72 17.08
C THR A 100 3.85 -11.66 15.99
N ILE A 101 5.03 -11.40 15.43
CA ILE A 101 5.18 -10.65 14.17
C ILE A 101 5.21 -11.67 13.05
N LYS A 102 4.12 -11.71 12.28
CA LYS A 102 4.05 -12.49 11.05
C LYS A 102 4.86 -11.78 9.97
N SER A 103 5.60 -12.57 9.20
CA SER A 103 6.21 -12.10 7.96
C SER A 103 5.15 -11.40 7.11
N ARG A 104 5.51 -10.29 6.46
CA ARG A 104 4.65 -9.71 5.45
C ARG A 104 4.44 -10.78 4.38
N ILE A 105 3.23 -11.34 4.31
CA ILE A 105 2.79 -12.36 3.35
C ILE A 105 3.23 -11.92 1.94
N ALA A 106 4.41 -12.39 1.51
CA ALA A 106 5.07 -12.10 0.22
C ALA A 106 6.44 -12.80 0.10
N VAL A 107 7.19 -13.03 1.20
CA VAL A 107 8.59 -13.48 1.07
C VAL A 107 8.71 -14.99 0.82
N GLU A 108 7.94 -15.84 1.51
CA GLU A 108 7.98 -17.30 1.30
C GLU A 108 7.42 -17.68 -0.08
N ASP A 109 6.26 -17.13 -0.46
CA ASP A 109 5.68 -17.37 -1.79
C ASP A 109 6.58 -16.87 -2.93
N SER A 110 7.27 -15.73 -2.75
CA SER A 110 8.19 -15.21 -3.77
C SER A 110 9.43 -16.09 -3.96
N GLN A 111 9.96 -16.66 -2.87
CA GLN A 111 11.13 -17.55 -2.94
C GLN A 111 10.76 -18.92 -3.52
N ILE A 112 9.62 -19.49 -3.10
CA ILE A 112 9.07 -20.72 -3.68
C ILE A 112 8.81 -20.52 -5.17
N PHE A 113 8.18 -19.40 -5.56
CA PHE A 113 7.89 -19.09 -6.96
C PHE A 113 9.16 -18.88 -7.79
N LYS A 114 10.18 -18.20 -7.25
CA LYS A 114 11.48 -18.04 -7.93
C LYS A 114 12.17 -19.38 -8.14
N LYS A 115 12.15 -20.26 -7.14
CA LYS A 115 12.74 -21.60 -7.21
C LYS A 115 12.00 -22.47 -8.23
N LEU A 116 10.68 -22.57 -8.13
CA LEU A 116 9.85 -23.35 -9.06
C LEU A 116 9.98 -22.82 -10.49
N LYS A 117 10.00 -21.49 -10.68
CA LYS A 117 10.25 -20.87 -11.99
C LYS A 117 11.60 -21.31 -12.55
N ALA A 118 12.67 -21.28 -11.75
CA ALA A 118 13.99 -21.71 -12.19
C ALA A 118 14.01 -23.20 -12.59
N GLU A 119 13.39 -24.07 -11.79
CA GLU A 119 13.26 -25.50 -12.09
C GLU A 119 12.47 -25.76 -13.38
N VAL A 120 11.36 -25.04 -13.60
CA VAL A 120 10.59 -25.12 -14.86
C VAL A 120 11.44 -24.69 -16.06
N TRP A 121 12.17 -23.57 -15.96
CA TRP A 121 13.02 -23.11 -17.07
C TRP A 121 14.19 -24.06 -17.35
N GLU A 122 14.78 -24.64 -16.32
CA GLU A 122 15.82 -25.65 -16.47
C GLU A 122 15.26 -26.92 -17.13
N ALA A 123 14.09 -27.39 -16.70
CA ALA A 123 13.43 -28.55 -17.29
C ALA A 123 13.10 -28.31 -18.77
N LEU A 124 12.54 -27.15 -19.11
CA LEU A 124 12.27 -26.77 -20.51
C LEU A 124 13.56 -26.69 -21.34
N GLY A 125 14.61 -26.05 -20.82
CA GLY A 125 15.89 -25.90 -21.51
C GLY A 125 16.63 -27.22 -21.76
N LYS A 126 16.38 -28.23 -20.91
CA LYS A 126 16.98 -29.57 -21.00
C LYS A 126 16.01 -30.64 -21.54
N ASN A 127 14.80 -30.25 -21.94
CA ASN A 127 13.74 -31.16 -22.38
C ASN A 127 13.43 -32.28 -21.36
N LEU A 128 13.41 -31.94 -20.08
CA LEU A 128 13.09 -32.82 -18.94
C LEU A 128 11.60 -32.70 -18.56
N PRO A 129 11.05 -33.66 -17.81
CA PRO A 129 9.71 -33.54 -17.23
C PRO A 129 9.60 -32.29 -16.35
N LEU A 130 8.48 -31.58 -16.48
CA LEU A 130 8.20 -30.40 -15.65
C LEU A 130 8.01 -30.81 -14.17
N PRO A 131 8.46 -29.98 -13.20
CA PRO A 131 8.17 -30.22 -11.80
C PRO A 131 6.66 -30.20 -11.52
N GLU A 132 6.21 -30.89 -10.48
CA GLU A 132 4.81 -30.86 -10.09
C GLU A 132 4.38 -29.44 -9.66
N MET A 133 3.32 -28.94 -10.26
CA MET A 133 2.80 -27.58 -10.02
C MET A 133 1.50 -27.57 -9.20
N LYS A 134 1.07 -28.72 -8.67
CA LYS A 134 -0.24 -28.86 -8.03
C LYS A 134 -0.45 -27.87 -6.90
N ASP A 135 0.50 -27.79 -5.97
CA ASP A 135 0.42 -26.87 -4.82
C ASP A 135 0.38 -25.40 -5.27
N MET A 136 1.03 -25.05 -6.39
CA MET A 136 0.98 -23.71 -6.96
C MET A 136 -0.37 -23.40 -7.63
N LEU A 137 -0.99 -24.38 -8.27
CA LEU A 137 -2.27 -24.23 -8.95
C LEU A 137 -3.46 -24.23 -7.97
N ASP A 138 -3.32 -24.94 -6.85
CA ASP A 138 -4.38 -25.09 -5.84
C ASP A 138 -4.37 -23.96 -4.80
N ARG A 139 -3.32 -23.13 -4.73
CA ARG A 139 -3.29 -22.01 -3.79
C ARG A 139 -4.24 -20.88 -4.18
N PRO A 140 -4.77 -20.12 -3.19
CA PRO A 140 -5.56 -18.93 -3.47
C PRO A 140 -4.80 -17.89 -4.30
N ILE A 141 -5.49 -17.27 -5.26
CA ILE A 141 -4.98 -16.13 -6.03
C ILE A 141 -4.80 -14.94 -5.08
N THR A 142 -3.62 -14.32 -5.12
CA THR A 142 -3.31 -13.14 -4.30
C THR A 142 -3.70 -11.84 -5.00
N ALA A 143 -3.92 -10.78 -4.23
CA ALA A 143 -4.15 -9.45 -4.78
C ALA A 143 -2.97 -8.95 -5.64
N VAL A 144 -1.73 -9.33 -5.30
CA VAL A 144 -0.52 -8.96 -6.05
C VAL A 144 -0.53 -9.56 -7.46
N GLU A 145 -1.02 -10.79 -7.60
CA GLU A 145 -1.11 -11.47 -8.90
C GLU A 145 -2.20 -10.90 -9.78
N ILE A 146 -3.36 -10.60 -9.18
CA ILE A 146 -4.43 -9.87 -9.85
C ILE A 146 -3.87 -8.54 -10.33
N TYR A 147 -3.16 -7.80 -9.46
CA TYR A 147 -2.61 -6.50 -9.81
C TYR A 147 -1.54 -6.57 -10.90
N TYR A 148 -0.70 -7.62 -10.88
CA TYR A 148 0.28 -7.89 -11.94
C TYR A 148 -0.40 -8.12 -13.30
N LEU A 149 -1.52 -8.85 -13.34
CA LEU A 149 -2.31 -9.01 -14.55
C LEU A 149 -2.94 -7.69 -14.96
N LEU A 150 -3.60 -6.98 -14.05
CA LEU A 150 -4.22 -5.67 -14.33
C LEU A 150 -3.22 -4.67 -14.90
N GLN A 151 -1.98 -4.64 -14.37
CA GLN A 151 -0.92 -3.79 -14.89
C GLN A 151 -0.53 -4.14 -16.33
N ARG A 152 -0.59 -5.41 -16.73
CA ARG A 152 -0.33 -5.82 -18.12
C ARG A 152 -1.47 -5.51 -19.06
N PHE A 153 -2.69 -5.66 -18.58
CA PHE A 153 -3.90 -5.30 -19.33
C PHE A 153 -4.20 -3.81 -19.29
N ALA A 154 -3.43 -3.01 -18.55
CA ALA A 154 -3.71 -1.62 -18.20
C ALA A 154 -4.29 -0.81 -19.37
N THR A 155 -5.62 -0.79 -19.47
CA THR A 155 -6.35 0.04 -20.42
C THR A 155 -6.83 1.29 -19.72
N PHE A 156 -7.05 2.32 -20.50
CA PHE A 156 -7.53 3.60 -20.00
C PHE A 156 -8.48 4.21 -21.02
N THR A 157 -9.60 4.73 -20.56
CA THR A 157 -10.59 5.41 -21.40
C THR A 157 -10.95 6.73 -20.76
N ILE A 158 -10.96 7.80 -21.57
CA ILE A 158 -11.55 9.09 -21.22
C ILE A 158 -12.75 9.32 -22.13
N TRP A 159 -13.94 9.48 -21.55
CA TRP A 159 -15.17 9.79 -22.26
C TRP A 159 -15.40 11.30 -22.30
N ASP A 160 -15.98 11.80 -23.40
CA ASP A 160 -16.66 13.09 -23.42
C ASP A 160 -18.08 12.87 -22.89
N VAL A 161 -18.34 13.37 -21.69
CA VAL A 161 -19.61 13.15 -20.96
C VAL A 161 -20.82 13.63 -21.76
N TYR A 162 -20.67 14.70 -22.52
CA TYR A 162 -21.79 15.29 -23.25
C TYR A 162 -21.95 14.71 -24.65
N ASN A 163 -20.99 13.92 -25.12
CA ASN A 163 -21.11 13.20 -26.37
C ASN A 163 -21.76 11.82 -26.14
N LEU A 164 -23.07 11.76 -26.33
CA LEU A 164 -23.88 10.55 -26.14
C LEU A 164 -23.95 9.66 -27.40
N ASP A 165 -23.19 9.98 -28.45
CA ASP A 165 -23.14 9.17 -29.65
C ASP A 165 -22.48 7.81 -29.37
N SER A 166 -22.82 6.83 -30.21
CA SER A 166 -22.15 5.53 -30.15
C SER A 166 -20.68 5.65 -30.59
N PRO A 167 -19.75 4.91 -29.96
CA PRO A 167 -18.34 4.90 -30.37
C PRO A 167 -18.16 4.59 -31.86
N THR A 168 -17.57 5.52 -32.60
CA THR A 168 -17.36 5.40 -34.06
C THR A 168 -16.32 4.34 -34.42
N GLU A 169 -15.91 4.22 -35.68
CA GLU A 169 -14.75 3.39 -36.02
C GLU A 169 -13.49 3.86 -35.29
N ARG A 170 -12.59 2.91 -35.00
CA ARG A 170 -11.33 3.20 -34.30
C ARG A 170 -10.38 3.96 -35.22
N GLN A 171 -10.02 5.18 -34.84
CA GLN A 171 -8.97 5.95 -35.52
C GLN A 171 -7.72 5.96 -34.64
N LEU A 172 -6.58 5.51 -35.17
CA LEU A 172 -5.32 5.55 -34.43
C LEU A 172 -4.82 7.01 -34.33
N LEU A 173 -4.54 7.47 -33.11
CA LEU A 173 -3.94 8.76 -32.84
C LEU A 173 -2.46 8.61 -32.47
N THR A 174 -1.65 9.57 -32.92
CA THR A 174 -0.25 9.71 -32.50
C THR A 174 -0.16 10.93 -31.60
N LEU A 175 -0.02 10.72 -30.29
CA LEU A 175 0.06 11.80 -29.30
C LEU A 175 1.50 12.03 -28.85
N SER A 176 1.90 13.29 -28.74
CA SER A 176 3.22 13.64 -28.20
C SER A 176 3.35 13.19 -26.75
N GLY A 177 4.40 12.42 -26.46
CA GLY A 177 4.67 11.86 -25.12
C GLY A 177 3.89 10.59 -24.77
N ALA A 178 3.07 10.04 -25.68
CA ALA A 178 2.53 8.69 -25.49
C ALA A 178 3.63 7.63 -25.70
N SER A 179 3.56 6.54 -24.93
CA SER A 179 4.56 5.47 -25.05
C SER A 179 4.39 4.70 -26.37
N PRO A 180 5.50 4.29 -27.02
CA PRO A 180 5.43 3.43 -28.20
C PRO A 180 4.84 2.04 -27.90
N HIS A 181 4.70 1.65 -26.63
CA HIS A 181 4.11 0.38 -26.21
C HIS A 181 2.57 0.42 -26.12
N TYR A 182 1.95 1.56 -26.40
CA TYR A 182 0.49 1.74 -26.40
C TYR A 182 -0.04 2.18 -27.77
N HIS A 183 -1.25 1.73 -28.09
CA HIS A 183 -2.11 2.40 -29.05
C HIS A 183 -2.99 3.41 -28.33
N VAL A 184 -3.22 4.56 -28.96
CA VAL A 184 -4.27 5.49 -28.57
C VAL A 184 -5.27 5.56 -29.71
N TYR A 185 -6.52 5.27 -29.41
CA TYR A 185 -7.61 5.30 -30.38
C TYR A 185 -8.58 6.43 -30.06
N ASP A 186 -8.99 7.15 -31.10
CA ASP A 186 -10.17 8.01 -31.10
C ASP A 186 -11.40 7.20 -31.53
N ARG A 187 -12.50 7.38 -30.80
CA ARG A 187 -13.81 6.79 -31.09
C ARG A 187 -14.91 7.85 -31.18
N GLY A 188 -14.54 9.13 -31.35
CA GLY A 188 -15.45 10.27 -31.38
C GLY A 188 -15.90 10.69 -29.99
N CYS A 189 -16.59 9.81 -29.26
CA CYS A 189 -17.09 10.07 -27.91
C CYS A 189 -16.10 9.71 -26.80
N CYS A 190 -14.98 9.06 -27.13
CA CYS A 190 -13.94 8.72 -26.16
C CYS A 190 -12.56 8.52 -26.79
N LEU A 191 -11.53 8.66 -25.97
CA LEU A 191 -10.17 8.25 -26.27
C LEU A 191 -9.79 7.02 -25.45
N ILE A 192 -9.18 6.03 -26.10
CA ILE A 192 -8.82 4.74 -25.49
C ILE A 192 -7.32 4.51 -25.63
N GLY A 193 -6.63 4.39 -24.49
CA GLY A 193 -5.27 3.86 -24.41
C GLY A 193 -5.31 2.35 -24.16
N SER A 194 -4.66 1.57 -25.03
CA SER A 194 -4.55 0.12 -24.88
C SER A 194 -3.14 -0.37 -25.21
N PRO A 195 -2.59 -1.36 -24.49
CA PRO A 195 -1.29 -1.92 -24.82
C PRO A 195 -1.25 -2.55 -26.22
N LYS A 196 -0.11 -2.43 -26.92
CA LYS A 196 0.08 -3.07 -28.24
C LYS A 196 0.23 -4.59 -28.15
N ASP A 197 0.92 -5.03 -27.10
CA ASP A 197 1.21 -6.44 -26.85
C ASP A 197 0.97 -6.77 -25.38
N LEU A 198 -0.06 -7.55 -25.08
CA LEU A 198 -0.45 -7.91 -23.71
C LEU A 198 0.67 -8.62 -22.93
N PHE A 199 1.58 -9.31 -23.61
CA PHE A 199 2.60 -10.16 -22.98
C PHE A 199 4.02 -9.59 -23.08
N SER A 200 4.19 -8.38 -23.62
CA SER A 200 5.49 -7.73 -23.68
C SER A 200 6.12 -7.58 -22.28
N HIS A 201 7.38 -7.99 -22.19
CA HIS A 201 8.22 -7.81 -20.99
C HIS A 201 8.96 -6.46 -20.96
N GLU A 202 8.93 -5.73 -22.08
CA GLU A 202 9.59 -4.43 -22.22
C GLU A 202 8.69 -3.29 -21.71
N ARG A 203 7.37 -3.46 -21.76
CA ARG A 203 6.41 -2.46 -21.25
C ARG A 203 6.51 -2.35 -19.74
N THR A 204 6.69 -1.11 -19.28
CA THR A 204 6.73 -0.74 -17.87
C THR A 204 5.39 -0.12 -17.41
N LEU A 205 5.27 0.11 -16.09
CA LEU A 205 4.18 0.92 -15.56
C LEU A 205 4.25 2.37 -16.08
N GLU A 206 5.46 2.93 -16.20
CA GLU A 206 5.65 4.31 -16.62
C GLU A 206 5.12 4.55 -18.05
N ASP A 207 5.26 3.56 -18.94
CA ASP A 207 4.67 3.61 -20.28
C ASP A 207 3.15 3.83 -20.25
N ALA A 208 2.47 3.21 -19.29
CA ALA A 208 1.03 3.38 -19.08
C ALA A 208 0.74 4.79 -18.57
N LEU A 209 1.49 5.28 -17.58
CA LEU A 209 1.29 6.60 -16.99
C LEU A 209 1.55 7.72 -18.00
N GLN A 210 2.64 7.63 -18.78
CA GLN A 210 2.97 8.58 -19.84
C GLN A 210 1.86 8.65 -20.89
N THR A 211 1.36 7.49 -21.32
CA THR A 211 0.25 7.42 -22.27
C THR A 211 -1.01 8.07 -21.71
N ALA A 212 -1.35 7.81 -20.45
CA ALA A 212 -2.51 8.44 -19.79
C ALA A 212 -2.37 9.97 -19.72
N ARG A 213 -1.19 10.50 -19.37
CA ARG A 213 -0.90 11.94 -19.39
C ARG A 213 -1.00 12.52 -20.81
N ALA A 214 -0.55 11.79 -21.84
CA ALA A 214 -0.67 12.22 -23.23
C ALA A 214 -2.14 12.34 -23.66
N ILE A 215 -2.96 11.33 -23.32
CA ILE A 215 -4.41 11.34 -23.57
C ILE A 215 -5.08 12.50 -22.81
N ALA A 216 -4.69 12.74 -21.55
CA ALA A 216 -5.18 13.85 -20.74
C ALA A 216 -4.91 15.23 -21.38
N ARG A 217 -3.73 15.44 -21.97
CA ARG A 217 -3.40 16.67 -22.72
C ARG A 217 -4.28 16.84 -23.95
N GLU A 218 -4.52 15.76 -24.70
CA GLU A 218 -5.37 15.78 -25.89
C GLU A 218 -6.81 16.16 -25.52
N VAL A 219 -7.42 15.51 -24.52
CA VAL A 219 -8.80 15.85 -24.10
C VAL A 219 -8.90 17.27 -23.54
N TYR A 220 -7.85 17.76 -22.86
CA TYR A 220 -7.79 19.13 -22.39
C TYR A 220 -7.78 20.14 -23.54
N GLN A 221 -7.02 19.86 -24.61
CA GLN A 221 -7.03 20.69 -25.83
C GLN A 221 -8.39 20.70 -26.52
N ARG A 222 -9.11 19.56 -26.51
CA ARG A 222 -10.47 19.44 -27.04
C ARG A 222 -11.53 20.12 -26.16
N GLY A 223 -11.20 20.45 -24.91
CA GLY A 223 -12.08 21.15 -23.99
C GLY A 223 -13.29 20.32 -23.54
N TRP A 224 -13.12 19.00 -23.47
CA TRP A 224 -14.19 18.08 -23.05
C TRP A 224 -14.50 18.21 -21.56
N VAL A 225 -15.74 17.88 -21.19
CA VAL A 225 -16.07 17.47 -19.81
C VAL A 225 -15.95 15.96 -19.77
N VAL A 226 -15.20 15.43 -18.81
CA VAL A 226 -14.71 14.05 -18.92
C VAL A 226 -15.13 13.12 -17.81
N GLU A 227 -15.25 11.84 -18.16
CA GLU A 227 -15.31 10.73 -17.21
C GLU A 227 -14.13 9.79 -17.46
N LEU A 228 -13.46 9.37 -16.37
CA LEU A 228 -12.24 8.57 -16.42
C LEU A 228 -12.54 7.13 -16.03
N ALA A 229 -12.10 6.17 -16.83
CA ALA A 229 -12.26 4.75 -16.56
C ALA A 229 -11.02 3.93 -16.93
N GLY A 230 -10.81 2.80 -16.26
CA GLY A 230 -9.73 1.85 -16.56
C GLY A 230 -8.78 1.65 -15.39
N PHE A 231 -7.51 1.40 -15.69
CA PHE A 231 -6.49 1.11 -14.68
C PHE A 231 -6.28 2.30 -13.75
N ASP A 232 -6.38 2.05 -12.44
CA ASP A 232 -6.41 3.06 -11.37
C ASP A 232 -5.24 4.05 -11.44
N LYS A 233 -4.02 3.54 -11.69
CA LYS A 233 -2.84 4.39 -11.81
C LYS A 233 -2.85 5.28 -13.05
N MET A 234 -3.44 4.82 -14.16
CA MET A 234 -3.62 5.65 -15.36
C MET A 234 -4.66 6.74 -15.13
N VAL A 235 -5.79 6.39 -14.50
CA VAL A 235 -6.84 7.35 -14.09
C VAL A 235 -6.23 8.45 -13.21
N ARG A 236 -5.47 8.07 -12.18
CA ARG A 236 -4.74 9.00 -11.32
C ARG A 236 -3.78 9.89 -12.10
N ALA A 237 -2.94 9.31 -12.95
CA ALA A 237 -1.96 10.07 -13.73
C ALA A 237 -2.63 11.09 -14.66
N ALA A 238 -3.75 10.72 -15.29
CA ALA A 238 -4.54 11.62 -16.12
C ALA A 238 -5.18 12.74 -15.29
N TRP A 239 -5.77 12.41 -14.12
CA TRP A 239 -6.34 13.41 -13.23
C TRP A 239 -5.31 14.45 -12.79
N VAL A 240 -4.14 14.02 -12.32
CA VAL A 240 -3.03 14.91 -11.91
C VAL A 240 -2.62 15.83 -13.06
N GLU A 241 -2.45 15.28 -14.26
CA GLU A 241 -2.09 16.07 -15.45
C GLU A 241 -3.16 17.11 -15.79
N ILE A 242 -4.46 16.75 -15.73
CA ILE A 242 -5.57 17.68 -15.95
C ILE A 242 -5.54 18.83 -14.93
N GLN A 243 -5.26 18.54 -13.65
CA GLN A 243 -5.12 19.60 -12.64
C GLN A 243 -3.98 20.56 -12.98
N HIS A 244 -2.80 20.04 -13.34
CA HIS A 244 -1.66 20.87 -13.73
C HIS A 244 -1.94 21.72 -14.96
N LEU A 245 -2.63 21.17 -15.97
CA LEU A 245 -3.05 21.92 -17.16
C LEU A 245 -4.06 23.01 -16.79
N GLY A 246 -5.03 22.69 -15.94
CA GLY A 246 -6.02 23.63 -15.43
C GLY A 246 -5.40 24.83 -14.73
N GLU A 247 -4.41 24.60 -13.86
CA GLU A 247 -3.64 25.67 -13.21
C GLU A 247 -2.80 26.46 -14.22
N LYS A 248 -2.03 25.77 -15.07
CA LYS A 248 -1.13 26.39 -16.05
C LYS A 248 -1.87 27.34 -16.98
N HIS A 249 -3.09 26.98 -17.39
CA HIS A 249 -3.89 27.76 -18.34
C HIS A 249 -5.03 28.54 -17.67
N SER A 250 -5.12 28.52 -16.34
CA SER A 250 -6.20 29.16 -15.56
C SER A 250 -7.60 28.78 -16.07
N LYS A 251 -7.75 27.54 -16.55
CA LYS A 251 -8.99 27.00 -17.10
C LYS A 251 -9.14 25.55 -16.60
N PRO A 252 -9.76 25.31 -15.45
CA PRO A 252 -9.98 23.95 -14.97
C PRO A 252 -10.86 23.19 -15.97
N LEU A 253 -10.62 21.90 -16.08
CA LEU A 253 -11.44 20.99 -16.86
C LEU A 253 -12.29 20.16 -15.89
N GLU A 254 -13.59 20.07 -16.16
CA GLU A 254 -14.53 19.37 -15.30
C GLU A 254 -14.42 17.85 -15.50
N ILE A 255 -14.29 17.13 -14.38
CA ILE A 255 -14.21 15.67 -14.34
C ILE A 255 -15.37 15.16 -13.50
N LEU A 256 -16.28 14.41 -14.12
CA LEU A 256 -17.44 13.84 -13.42
C LEU A 256 -17.13 12.49 -12.80
N HIS A 257 -17.87 12.16 -11.74
CA HIS A 257 -17.86 10.86 -11.05
C HIS A 257 -16.48 10.40 -10.53
N TYR A 258 -15.52 11.31 -10.42
CA TYR A 258 -14.20 11.03 -9.90
C TYR A 258 -13.97 11.77 -8.58
N THR A 259 -13.79 11.01 -7.50
CA THR A 259 -13.39 11.54 -6.19
C THR A 259 -11.92 11.17 -5.95
N PRO A 260 -10.99 12.14 -5.98
CA PRO A 260 -9.58 11.83 -5.73
C PRO A 260 -9.40 11.32 -4.29
N SER A 261 -8.63 10.25 -4.15
CA SER A 261 -8.20 9.74 -2.85
C SER A 261 -7.19 10.67 -2.20
N SER A 262 -6.97 10.51 -0.89
CA SER A 262 -5.92 11.25 -0.17
C SER A 262 -4.53 11.06 -0.77
N GLU A 263 -4.28 9.91 -1.41
CA GLU A 263 -3.00 9.62 -2.05
C GLU A 263 -2.85 10.39 -3.37
N ASP A 264 -3.94 10.51 -4.15
CA ASP A 264 -3.95 11.30 -5.39
C ASP A 264 -3.62 12.77 -5.10
N VAL A 265 -4.24 13.33 -4.04
CA VAL A 265 -4.01 14.71 -3.60
C VAL A 265 -2.56 14.92 -3.14
N LYS A 266 -1.98 13.96 -2.40
CA LYS A 266 -0.57 14.03 -1.98
C LYS A 266 0.37 14.05 -3.19
N ILE A 267 0.18 13.14 -4.15
CA ILE A 267 1.01 13.06 -5.36
C ILE A 267 0.97 14.38 -6.11
N TYR A 268 -0.24 14.90 -6.37
CA TYR A 268 -0.40 16.20 -7.01
C TYR A 268 0.32 17.33 -6.24
N THR A 269 0.16 17.39 -4.92
CA THR A 269 0.78 18.43 -4.07
C THR A 269 2.32 18.37 -4.14
N VAL A 270 2.89 17.16 -4.07
CA VAL A 270 4.34 16.94 -4.14
C VAL A 270 4.89 17.32 -5.51
N GLU A 271 4.22 16.92 -6.59
CA GLU A 271 4.63 17.27 -7.96
C GLU A 271 4.53 18.78 -8.21
N SER A 272 3.46 19.43 -7.73
CA SER A 272 3.28 20.89 -7.85
C SER A 272 4.32 21.66 -7.05
N ALA A 273 4.71 21.19 -5.86
CA ALA A 273 5.80 21.79 -5.09
C ALA A 273 7.16 21.64 -5.81
N SER A 274 7.41 20.47 -6.40
CA SER A 274 8.65 20.19 -7.13
C SER A 274 8.79 21.06 -8.39
N LYS A 275 7.70 21.24 -9.16
CA LYS A 275 7.67 22.13 -10.34
C LYS A 275 7.85 23.61 -10.00
N LYS A 276 7.51 24.05 -8.78
CA LYS A 276 7.79 25.43 -8.31
C LYS A 276 9.27 25.64 -7.94
N LEU A 277 9.99 24.59 -7.58
CA LEU A 277 11.41 24.63 -7.20
C LEU A 277 12.36 24.56 -8.40
N THR A 278 11.88 24.14 -9.57
CA THR A 278 12.58 24.24 -10.86
C THR A 278 11.88 25.29 -11.74
N PRO A 279 12.17 26.59 -11.58
CA PRO A 279 11.79 27.57 -12.59
C PRO A 279 12.50 27.21 -13.90
N GLY A 280 11.74 27.19 -14.99
CA GLY A 280 12.16 26.67 -16.30
C GLY A 280 13.54 27.16 -16.75
N ILE A 281 14.32 26.20 -17.26
CA ILE A 281 15.30 26.44 -18.32
C ILE A 281 14.52 26.51 -19.64
#